data_AF-A0A9W9YC80-F1
#
_entry.id   AF-A0A9W9YC80-F1
#
_cell.length_a   1.000
_cell.length_b   1.000
_cell.length_c   1.000
_cell.angle_alpha   90.00
_cell.angle_beta   90.00
_cell.angle_gamma   90.00
#
_symmetry.space_group_name_H-M   'P 1'
#
loop_
_entity.id
_entity.type
_entity.pdbx_description
1 polymer ?
#
loop_
_entity_poly.entity_id
_entity_poly.type
_entity_poly.pdbx_seq_one_letter_code
_entity_poly.pdbx_strand_id
1 'polypeptide(L)'
;MNFGPKKLNVKYHLNALSKNSNGTLRCFSGRSDILYIPQKHAKAFSILSETFYERKVFLEIAIPTMIRFLERSEHIGRLPGYYIPGDVRRGDPRVTDSRFFWFVYFPKNKLWFIHPFKLHQNELDMLKFILIEKVKALTNCKPTFLSLGRQKT
;
A
#
# COMPACT_ATOMS: atom_id res chain seq x y z
N MET A 1 -12.99 25.12 5.12
CA MET A 1 -11.74 25.55 4.45
C MET A 1 -12.03 25.72 2.97
N ASN A 2 -12.00 26.96 2.46
CA ASN A 2 -12.19 27.24 1.03
C ASN A 2 -10.83 27.13 0.33
N PHE A 3 -10.60 26.02 -0.38
CA PHE A 3 -9.45 25.89 -1.26
C PHE A 3 -9.83 26.56 -2.59
N GLY A 4 -9.17 27.69 -2.91
CA GLY A 4 -9.30 28.34 -4.22
C GLY A 4 -9.02 27.36 -5.38
N PRO A 5 -9.26 27.77 -6.64
CA PRO A 5 -9.32 26.88 -7.79
C PRO A 5 -8.12 25.92 -7.82
N LYS A 6 -8.43 24.61 -7.73
CA LYS A 6 -7.43 23.55 -7.66
C LYS A 6 -6.69 23.44 -9.00
N LYS A 7 -5.60 24.20 -9.17
CA LYS A 7 -4.87 24.21 -10.45
C LYS A 7 -3.81 23.12 -10.49
N LEU A 8 -4.01 22.14 -11.37
CA LEU A 8 -3.06 21.09 -11.70
C LEU A 8 -2.11 21.58 -12.80
N ASN A 9 -0.80 21.29 -12.71
CA ASN A 9 0.11 21.55 -13.82
C ASN A 9 -0.02 20.46 -14.89
N VAL A 10 -1.06 20.59 -15.73
CA VAL A 10 -1.43 19.57 -16.72
C VAL A 10 -0.27 19.23 -17.67
N LYS A 11 0.49 20.24 -18.13
CA LYS A 11 1.62 20.02 -19.05
C LYS A 11 2.71 19.17 -18.42
N TYR A 12 3.07 19.45 -17.16
CA TYR A 12 4.05 18.65 -16.43
C TYR A 12 3.58 17.21 -16.25
N HIS A 13 2.35 17.00 -15.79
CA HIS A 13 1.86 15.66 -15.47
C HIS A 13 1.57 14.81 -16.71
N LEU A 14 1.12 15.41 -17.82
CA LEU A 14 1.01 14.71 -19.11
C LEU A 14 2.38 14.32 -19.68
N ASN A 15 3.38 15.18 -19.52
CA ASN A 15 4.75 14.84 -19.91
C ASN A 15 5.29 13.68 -19.05
N ALA A 16 5.02 13.69 -17.74
CA ALA A 16 5.38 12.57 -16.86
C ALA A 16 4.72 11.26 -17.31
N LEU A 17 3.40 11.28 -17.58
CA LEU A 17 2.70 10.10 -18.10
C LEU A 17 3.25 9.66 -19.46
N SER A 18 3.47 10.58 -20.39
CA SER A 18 4.04 10.28 -21.72
C SER A 18 5.36 9.54 -21.58
N LYS A 19 6.27 10.08 -20.78
CA LYS A 19 7.57 9.44 -20.53
C LYS A 19 7.43 8.09 -19.80
N ASN A 20 6.44 7.92 -18.93
CA ASN A 20 6.19 6.65 -18.25
C ASN A 20 5.57 5.58 -19.17
N SER A 21 4.87 6.01 -20.21
CA SER A 21 4.12 5.17 -21.17
C SER A 21 4.81 5.07 -22.54
N ASN A 22 6.09 5.42 -22.63
CA ASN A 22 6.87 5.45 -23.87
C ASN A 22 6.16 6.22 -25.01
N GLY A 23 5.57 7.37 -24.69
CA GLY A 23 4.88 8.25 -25.65
C GLY A 23 3.42 7.90 -25.91
N THR A 24 2.92 6.75 -25.46
CA THR A 24 1.57 6.27 -25.84
C THR A 24 0.44 6.87 -25.01
N LEU A 25 0.73 7.48 -23.86
CA LEU A 25 -0.25 8.01 -22.89
C LEU A 25 -1.27 6.97 -22.40
N ARG A 26 -0.95 5.68 -22.53
CA ARG A 26 -1.83 4.60 -22.05
C ARG A 26 -1.94 4.63 -20.53
N CYS A 27 -3.13 4.29 -20.04
CA CYS A 27 -3.35 4.05 -18.62
C CYS A 27 -2.60 2.80 -18.16
N PHE A 28 -2.29 2.75 -16.88
CA PHE A 28 -1.61 1.64 -16.23
C PHE A 28 -2.58 0.87 -15.37
N SER A 29 -2.46 -0.45 -15.33
CA SER A 29 -3.17 -1.27 -14.35
C SER A 29 -2.22 -1.90 -13.34
N GLY A 30 -2.75 -2.21 -12.16
CA GLY A 30 -2.00 -2.81 -11.06
C GLY A 30 -2.76 -2.78 -9.74
N ARG A 31 -2.34 -3.67 -8.85
CA ARG A 31 -2.85 -3.74 -7.48
C ARG A 31 -2.45 -2.50 -6.70
N SER A 32 -3.41 -1.91 -5.98
CA SER A 32 -3.27 -0.57 -5.41
C SER A 32 -4.00 -0.43 -4.07
N ASP A 33 -4.08 -1.51 -3.31
CA ASP A 33 -4.85 -1.58 -2.05
C ASP A 33 -4.23 -0.71 -0.94
N ILE A 34 -2.90 -0.59 -0.95
CA ILE A 34 -2.13 0.20 0.01
C ILE A 34 -1.18 1.09 -0.78
N LEU A 35 -1.23 2.39 -0.50
CA LEU A 35 -0.32 3.37 -1.08
C LEU A 35 0.04 4.47 -0.08
N TYR A 36 1.20 5.09 -0.30
CA TYR A 36 1.62 6.30 0.38
C TYR A 36 1.90 7.38 -0.67
N ILE A 37 1.24 8.54 -0.52
CA ILE A 37 1.47 9.71 -1.37
C ILE A 37 2.21 10.76 -0.55
N PRO A 38 3.47 11.07 -0.88
CA PRO A 38 4.22 12.14 -0.22
C PRO A 38 3.48 13.48 -0.30
N GLN A 39 3.63 14.32 0.74
CA GLN A 39 2.95 15.62 0.84
C GLN A 39 3.13 16.50 -0.41
N LYS A 40 4.32 16.48 -1.04
CA LYS A 40 4.61 17.21 -2.30
C LYS A 40 3.62 16.88 -3.44
N HIS A 41 3.02 15.69 -3.43
CA HIS A 41 2.08 15.24 -4.45
C HIS A 41 0.61 15.27 -3.99
N ALA A 42 0.33 15.50 -2.70
CA ALA A 42 -1.00 15.35 -2.11
C ALA A 42 -2.08 16.19 -2.82
N LYS A 43 -1.77 17.45 -3.15
CA LYS A 43 -2.70 18.35 -3.85
C LYS A 43 -3.03 17.83 -5.26
N ALA A 44 -2.01 17.47 -6.04
CA ALA A 44 -2.19 16.98 -7.40
C ALA A 44 -2.91 15.62 -7.40
N PHE A 45 -2.57 14.73 -6.45
CA PHE A 45 -3.25 13.45 -6.27
C PHE A 45 -4.72 13.63 -5.92
N SER A 46 -5.07 14.59 -5.04
CA SER A 46 -6.48 14.88 -4.70
C SER A 46 -7.30 15.32 -5.92
N ILE A 47 -6.75 16.20 -6.76
CA ILE A 47 -7.41 16.65 -8.01
C ILE A 47 -7.61 15.49 -8.97
N LEU A 48 -6.55 14.70 -9.19
CA LEU A 48 -6.62 13.53 -10.06
C LEU A 48 -7.62 12.50 -9.51
N SER A 49 -7.66 12.28 -8.19
CA SER A 49 -8.57 11.33 -7.55
C SER A 49 -10.02 11.72 -7.77
N GLU A 50 -10.35 13.00 -7.58
CA GLU A 50 -11.68 13.56 -7.88
C GLU A 50 -12.03 13.35 -9.36
N THR A 51 -11.10 13.67 -10.26
CA THR A 51 -11.30 13.48 -11.71
C THR A 51 -11.55 12.01 -12.07
N PHE A 52 -10.72 11.09 -11.59
CA PHE A 52 -10.85 9.66 -11.89
C PHE A 52 -12.12 9.05 -11.26
N TYR A 53 -12.51 9.53 -10.07
CA TYR A 53 -13.74 9.14 -9.40
C TYR A 53 -14.98 9.59 -10.19
N GLU A 54 -15.03 10.85 -10.63
CA GLU A 54 -16.12 11.37 -11.47
C GLU A 54 -16.25 10.60 -12.80
N ARG A 55 -15.12 10.14 -13.34
CA ARG A 55 -15.06 9.31 -14.55
C ARG A 55 -15.28 7.82 -14.30
N LYS A 56 -15.57 7.41 -13.06
CA LYS A 56 -15.85 6.03 -12.66
C LYS A 56 -14.75 5.05 -13.08
N VAL A 57 -13.49 5.46 -13.00
CA VAL A 57 -12.36 4.60 -13.35
C VAL A 57 -12.09 3.63 -12.21
N PHE A 58 -11.95 2.33 -12.54
CA PHE A 58 -11.61 1.29 -11.56
C PHE A 58 -10.31 1.62 -10.82
N LEU A 59 -10.24 1.33 -9.51
CA LEU A 59 -9.09 1.66 -8.67
C LEU A 59 -7.79 1.04 -9.18
N GLU A 60 -7.88 -0.18 -9.72
CA GLU A 60 -6.79 -0.93 -10.31
C GLU A 60 -6.21 -0.26 -11.56
N ILE A 61 -6.89 0.73 -12.13
CA ILE A 61 -6.41 1.55 -13.23
C ILE A 61 -6.12 2.97 -12.75
N ALA A 62 -7.02 3.53 -11.93
CA ALA A 62 -6.94 4.90 -11.46
C ALA A 62 -5.65 5.15 -10.67
N ILE A 63 -5.39 4.36 -9.62
CA ILE A 63 -4.24 4.59 -8.75
C ILE A 63 -2.91 4.42 -9.50
N PRO A 64 -2.63 3.32 -10.24
CA PRO A 64 -1.36 3.15 -10.94
C PRO A 64 -1.12 4.22 -12.01
N THR A 65 -2.20 4.73 -12.62
CA THR A 65 -2.14 5.80 -13.60
C THR A 65 -1.84 7.13 -12.92
N MET A 66 -2.59 7.51 -11.89
CA MET A 66 -2.39 8.77 -11.16
C MET A 66 -0.99 8.89 -10.57
N ILE A 67 -0.45 7.82 -9.97
CA ILE A 67 0.92 7.84 -9.44
C ILE A 67 1.94 8.12 -10.57
N ARG A 68 1.71 7.62 -11.78
CA ARG A 68 2.55 7.87 -12.97
C ARG A 68 2.27 9.19 -13.68
N PHE A 69 1.20 9.90 -13.33
CA PHE A 69 1.07 11.33 -13.63
C PHE A 69 1.94 12.16 -12.68
N LEU A 70 2.10 11.73 -11.43
CA LEU A 70 2.74 12.50 -10.38
C LEU A 70 4.26 12.36 -10.35
N GLU A 71 4.78 11.18 -10.71
CA GLU A 71 6.18 10.84 -10.57
C GLU A 71 6.62 9.83 -11.65
N ARG A 72 7.93 9.81 -11.91
CA ARG A 72 8.56 8.89 -12.85
C ARG A 72 8.63 7.47 -12.28
N SER A 73 8.49 6.47 -13.15
CA SER A 73 8.43 5.04 -12.76
C SER A 73 9.65 4.59 -11.96
N GLU A 74 10.83 5.12 -12.28
CA GLU A 74 12.09 4.88 -11.59
C GLU A 74 12.12 5.38 -10.13
N HIS A 75 11.28 6.35 -9.76
CA HIS A 75 11.19 6.88 -8.39
C HIS A 75 9.97 6.36 -7.62
N ILE A 76 9.17 5.47 -8.23
CA ILE A 76 8.00 4.87 -7.59
C ILE A 76 8.44 3.58 -6.89
N GLY A 77 8.58 3.66 -5.57
CA GLY A 77 8.84 2.48 -4.74
C GLY A 77 7.66 1.51 -4.74
N ARG A 78 7.96 0.21 -4.79
CA ARG A 78 6.96 -0.85 -4.59
C ARG A 78 7.08 -1.39 -3.17
N LEU A 79 5.99 -1.33 -2.42
CA LEU A 79 5.91 -1.99 -1.12
C LEU A 79 6.04 -3.50 -1.32
N PRO A 80 6.92 -4.20 -0.58
CA PRO A 80 7.04 -5.64 -0.66
C PRO A 80 5.78 -6.27 -0.06
N GLY A 81 4.96 -6.83 -0.93
CA GLY A 81 3.72 -7.47 -0.56
C GLY A 81 3.53 -8.82 -1.22
N TYR A 82 2.66 -9.63 -0.64
CA TYR A 82 2.25 -10.89 -1.24
C TYR A 82 0.74 -10.93 -1.42
N TYR A 83 0.34 -11.05 -2.68
CA TYR A 83 -1.04 -11.29 -3.01
C TYR A 83 -1.27 -12.80 -3.02
N ILE A 84 -2.21 -13.27 -2.21
CA ILE A 84 -2.62 -14.67 -2.21
C ILE A 84 -3.39 -14.93 -3.51
N PRO A 85 -2.86 -15.73 -4.45
CA PRO A 85 -3.57 -16.02 -5.69
C PRO A 85 -4.73 -16.97 -5.39
N GLY A 86 -5.91 -16.68 -5.95
CA GLY A 86 -7.06 -17.57 -5.88
C GLY A 86 -8.36 -16.87 -6.22
N ASP A 87 -9.39 -17.66 -6.45
CA ASP A 87 -10.74 -17.19 -6.75
C ASP A 87 -11.73 -17.77 -5.74
N VAL A 88 -12.27 -16.88 -4.89
CA VAL A 88 -13.26 -17.24 -3.86
C VAL A 88 -14.51 -17.85 -4.49
N ARG A 89 -14.88 -17.41 -5.70
CA ARG A 89 -16.07 -17.91 -6.41
C ARG A 89 -15.91 -19.35 -6.89
N ARG A 90 -14.66 -19.81 -7.01
CA ARG A 90 -14.31 -21.18 -7.39
C ARG A 90 -13.98 -22.06 -6.18
N GLY A 91 -14.15 -21.55 -4.95
CA GLY A 91 -13.84 -22.30 -3.74
C GLY A 91 -12.35 -22.60 -3.57
N ASP A 92 -11.46 -21.80 -4.17
CA ASP A 92 -10.01 -22.05 -4.13
C ASP A 92 -9.49 -22.02 -2.68
N PRO A 93 -8.92 -23.13 -2.16
CA PRO A 93 -8.47 -23.23 -0.77
C PRO A 93 -7.50 -22.13 -0.35
N ARG A 94 -6.71 -21.57 -1.29
CA ARG A 94 -5.77 -20.49 -0.97
C ARG A 94 -6.47 -19.24 -0.44
N VAL A 95 -7.70 -18.99 -0.89
CA VAL A 95 -8.50 -17.80 -0.54
C VAL A 95 -9.76 -18.14 0.26
N THR A 96 -10.01 -19.41 0.58
CA THR A 96 -11.13 -19.87 1.42
C THR A 96 -10.69 -20.53 2.73
N ASP A 97 -9.42 -20.95 2.86
CA ASP A 97 -8.86 -21.55 4.07
C ASP A 97 -7.82 -20.61 4.71
N SER A 98 -8.14 -20.04 5.87
CA SER A 98 -7.22 -19.13 6.58
C SER A 98 -5.88 -19.77 6.96
N ARG A 99 -5.77 -21.10 7.03
CA ARG A 99 -4.48 -21.76 7.29
C ARG A 99 -3.47 -21.43 6.21
N PHE A 100 -3.91 -21.22 4.97
CA PHE A 100 -3.05 -20.78 3.87
C PHE A 100 -2.49 -19.38 4.11
N PHE A 101 -3.31 -18.45 4.61
CA PHE A 101 -2.84 -17.11 4.99
C PHE A 101 -1.71 -17.20 6.02
N TRP A 102 -1.89 -18.00 7.08
CA TRP A 102 -0.88 -18.17 8.12
C TRP A 102 0.39 -18.83 7.61
N PHE A 103 0.26 -19.85 6.77
CA PHE A 103 1.39 -20.50 6.08
C PHE A 103 2.19 -19.51 5.24
N VAL A 104 1.54 -18.51 4.63
CA VAL A 104 2.24 -17.46 3.87
C VAL A 104 2.82 -16.38 4.80
N TYR A 105 2.13 -16.03 5.88
CA TYR A 105 2.50 -14.95 6.78
C TYR A 105 3.73 -15.29 7.65
N PHE A 106 3.70 -16.41 8.36
CA PHE A 106 4.75 -16.76 9.32
C PHE A 106 6.18 -16.85 8.76
N PRO A 107 6.44 -17.47 7.60
CA PRO A 107 7.79 -17.58 7.07
C PRO A 107 8.32 -16.28 6.45
N LYS A 108 7.48 -15.26 6.27
CA LYS A 108 7.84 -14.05 5.52
C LYS A 108 8.13 -12.86 6.44
N ASN A 109 9.31 -12.88 7.04
CA ASN A 109 9.85 -11.85 7.92
C ASN A 109 10.05 -10.45 7.28
N LYS A 110 9.92 -10.32 5.95
CA LYS A 110 10.15 -9.07 5.20
C LYS A 110 8.91 -8.57 4.44
N LEU A 111 7.74 -9.19 4.60
CA LEU A 111 6.52 -8.68 3.96
C LEU A 111 5.93 -7.55 4.77
N TRP A 112 5.58 -6.45 4.07
CA TRP A 112 4.94 -5.30 4.68
C TRP A 112 3.42 -5.40 4.57
N PHE A 113 2.92 -6.17 3.59
CA PHE A 113 1.50 -6.49 3.49
C PHE A 113 1.26 -7.86 2.83
N ILE A 114 0.13 -8.47 3.19
CA ILE A 114 -0.50 -9.56 2.45
C ILE A 114 -1.85 -9.03 2.00
N HIS A 115 -2.21 -9.23 0.73
CA HIS A 115 -3.50 -8.75 0.22
C HIS A 115 -4.64 -9.22 1.15
N PRO A 116 -5.62 -8.36 1.47
CA PRO A 116 -6.68 -8.69 2.40
C PRO A 116 -7.35 -10.01 2.03
N PHE A 117 -7.18 -10.99 2.92
CA PHE A 117 -7.98 -12.19 3.00
C PHE A 117 -9.16 -11.87 3.93
N LYS A 118 -10.37 -12.26 3.56
CA LYS A 118 -11.54 -12.08 4.43
C LYS A 118 -11.51 -13.19 5.46
N LEU A 119 -11.01 -12.91 6.66
CA LEU A 119 -11.11 -13.84 7.78
C LEU A 119 -12.59 -13.92 8.21
N HIS A 120 -13.13 -15.14 8.20
CA HIS A 120 -14.47 -15.39 8.72
C HIS A 120 -14.42 -15.48 10.24
N GLN A 121 -15.57 -15.32 10.91
CA GLN A 121 -15.66 -15.04 12.35
C GLN A 121 -14.96 -16.09 13.24
N ASN A 122 -14.88 -17.34 12.79
CA ASN A 122 -14.21 -18.45 13.50
C ASN A 122 -12.67 -18.41 13.38
N GLU A 123 -12.12 -17.59 12.50
CA GLU A 123 -10.68 -17.51 12.20
C GLU A 123 -10.02 -16.32 12.92
N LEU A 124 -10.81 -15.51 13.63
CA LEU A 124 -10.37 -14.35 14.41
C LEU A 124 -9.59 -14.74 15.68
N ASP A 125 -9.81 -15.96 16.22
CA ASP A 125 -9.19 -16.38 17.48
C ASP A 125 -7.66 -16.54 17.36
N MET A 126 -7.16 -17.05 16.23
CA MET A 126 -5.73 -17.13 15.94
C MET A 126 -5.10 -15.74 15.78
N LEU A 127 -5.77 -14.83 15.07
CA LEU A 127 -5.32 -13.46 14.90
C LEU A 127 -5.27 -12.73 16.25
N LYS A 128 -6.30 -12.89 17.09
CA LYS A 128 -6.37 -12.32 18.43
C LYS A 128 -5.21 -12.79 19.30
N PHE A 129 -4.89 -14.10 19.28
CA PHE A 129 -3.76 -14.64 20.02
C PHE A 129 -2.42 -14.04 19.56
N ILE A 130 -2.18 -13.99 18.26
CA ILE A 130 -0.94 -13.42 17.69
C ILE A 130 -0.82 -11.92 18.01
N LEU A 131 -1.91 -11.16 17.90
CA LEU A 131 -1.92 -9.74 18.25
C LEU A 131 -1.62 -9.53 19.74
N ILE A 132 -2.21 -10.32 20.64
CA ILE A 132 -1.93 -10.24 22.07
C ILE A 132 -0.44 -10.52 22.35
N GLU A 133 0.12 -11.58 21.76
CA GLU A 133 1.53 -11.93 21.93
C GLU A 133 2.48 -10.86 21.37
N LYS A 134 2.20 -10.32 20.18
CA LYS A 134 3.01 -9.25 19.57
C LYS A 134 2.89 -7.94 20.34
N VAL A 135 1.70 -7.57 20.80
CA VAL A 135 1.49 -6.38 21.64
C VAL A 135 2.26 -6.53 22.94
N LYS A 136 2.15 -7.67 23.65
CA LYS A 136 2.95 -7.92 24.86
C LYS A 136 4.45 -7.80 24.61
N ALA A 137 4.96 -8.35 23.50
CA ALA A 137 6.37 -8.25 23.15
C ALA A 137 6.81 -6.79 22.92
N LEU A 138 5.97 -5.97 22.30
CA LEU A 138 6.23 -4.55 22.05
C LEU A 138 6.09 -3.69 23.33
N THR A 139 5.13 -4.01 24.20
CA THR A 139 4.87 -3.24 25.43
C THR A 139 5.78 -3.64 26.58
N ASN A 140 6.36 -4.85 26.56
CA ASN A 140 7.30 -5.33 27.58
C ASN A 140 8.77 -5.03 27.24
N CYS A 141 9.06 -4.27 26.18
CA CYS A 141 10.40 -3.76 25.93
C CYS A 141 10.80 -2.78 27.06
N LYS A 142 11.69 -3.20 27.97
CA LYS A 142 12.38 -2.28 28.86
C LYS A 142 13.32 -1.41 28.01
N PRO A 143 13.39 -0.08 28.23
CA PRO A 143 14.35 0.77 27.53
C PRO A 143 15.76 0.25 27.82
N THR A 144 16.49 -0.12 26.77
CA THR A 144 17.92 -0.36 26.86
C THR A 144 18.56 0.99 27.15
N PHE A 145 18.82 1.30 28.41
CA PHE A 145 19.67 2.43 28.76
C PHE A 145 21.06 2.11 28.21
N LEU A 146 21.40 2.73 27.07
CA LEU A 146 22.78 2.80 26.62
C LEU A 146 23.57 3.46 27.74
N SER A 147 24.39 2.66 28.44
CA SER A 147 25.33 3.18 29.42
C SER A 147 26.34 4.06 28.69
N LEU A 148 26.07 5.37 28.63
CA LEU A 148 27.08 6.38 28.35
C LEU A 148 28.14 6.25 29.44
N GLY A 149 29.21 5.52 29.11
CA GLY A 149 30.38 5.42 29.96
C GLY A 149 30.91 6.83 30.22
N ARG A 150 30.80 7.29 31.47
CA ARG A 150 31.53 8.46 31.95
C ARG A 150 33.02 8.17 31.77
N GLN A 151 33.65 8.81 30.78
CA GLN A 151 35.09 9.00 30.80
C GLN A 151 35.41 9.85 32.04
N LYS A 152 36.13 9.25 32.99
CA LYS A 152 36.76 10.00 34.09
C LYS A 152 37.98 10.71 33.51
N THR A 153 37.96 12.04 33.56
CA THR A 153 39.14 12.91 33.56
C THR A 153 40.06 12.57 34.72
#